data_AF-A0A956PAT8-F1
#
_entry.id   AF-A0A956PAT8-F1
#
_cell.length_a   1.000
_cell.length_b   1.000
_cell.length_c   1.000
_cell.angle_alpha   90.00
_cell.angle_beta   90.00
_cell.angle_gamma   90.00
#
_symmetry.space_group_name_H-M   'P 1'
#
loop_
_entity.id
_entity.type
_entity.pdbx_description
1 polymer ?
#
loop_
_entity_poly.entity_id
_entity_poly.type
_entity_poly.pdbx_seq_one_letter_code
_entity_poly.pdbx_strand_id
1 'polypeptide(L)'
;ENIDIGGPSMIRSAAKNHRFVTVIVDPADYEVVLKEMREARGETSLETRYYLASKAFALTARYDGAISNYLSSFKESKESEEFPGTLTLQFSKRQDLRYGENPHQRAAFYVEPAGDEPTVANAVCHQGKELSFNNILDADGALNLVKEFQAPTAVIIKHTNPCGAATGGASLLDAYRRAQQTDPVSAFGGIVAFNRQVDEAVAEELAKTFLEAIIAPGYTEGARRVLATKKNLRVLETPWPAHFERQGFELKKVAGGLLVQERDNVLYERPRIKVVTKRAPTEREFDDLTFAWTICKHVKSNAIVYVHGGQLVGVGAGQMSRVDSVRIARDKARLPTQGAVMASDAFFPFRDGLDEAAKAGIKAVIQPGGSMRD
;
A
#
# COMPACT_ATOMS: atom_id res chain seq x y z
N GLU A 1 28.15 -9.49 20.85
CA GLU A 1 28.77 -10.79 20.48
C GLU A 1 28.53 -11.18 19.02
N ASN A 2 27.36 -10.91 18.42
CA ASN A 2 27.05 -11.24 17.02
C ASN A 2 27.60 -10.25 15.95
N ILE A 3 28.49 -9.33 16.33
CA ILE A 3 29.12 -8.40 15.39
C ILE A 3 30.43 -9.05 14.91
N ASP A 4 30.47 -9.45 13.64
CA ASP A 4 31.60 -10.09 12.98
C ASP A 4 32.59 -9.01 12.50
N ILE A 5 33.86 -9.21 12.84
CA ILE A 5 34.98 -8.35 12.46
C ILE A 5 35.76 -8.98 11.31
N GLY A 6 35.94 -10.31 11.33
CA GLY A 6 36.80 -11.04 10.41
C GLY A 6 36.16 -11.24 9.05
N GLY A 7 34.89 -11.66 9.02
CA GLY A 7 34.12 -11.90 7.80
C GLY A 7 34.08 -10.67 6.89
N PRO A 8 33.56 -9.52 7.36
CA PRO A 8 33.54 -8.28 6.57
C PRO A 8 34.92 -7.84 6.11
N SER A 9 35.97 -8.01 6.92
CA SER A 9 37.35 -7.67 6.55
C SER A 9 37.84 -8.51 5.36
N MET A 10 37.64 -9.83 5.39
CA MET A 10 38.00 -10.73 4.29
C MET A 10 37.20 -10.46 3.02
N ILE A 11 35.87 -10.28 3.16
CA ILE A 11 34.97 -9.99 2.03
C ILE A 11 35.38 -8.70 1.32
N ARG A 12 35.63 -7.61 2.07
CA ARG A 12 36.04 -6.32 1.50
C ARG A 12 37.41 -6.39 0.84
N SER A 13 38.35 -7.13 1.42
CA SER A 13 39.69 -7.34 0.83
C SER A 13 39.59 -8.06 -0.52
N ALA A 14 38.84 -9.16 -0.59
CA ALA A 14 38.63 -9.92 -1.81
C ALA A 14 37.88 -9.10 -2.88
N ALA A 15 36.80 -8.39 -2.49
CA ALA A 15 36.02 -7.54 -3.40
C ALA A 15 36.84 -6.37 -3.96
N LYS A 16 37.68 -5.73 -3.14
CA LYS A 16 38.63 -4.70 -3.61
C LYS A 16 39.57 -5.28 -4.68
N ASN A 17 39.99 -6.52 -4.51
CA ASN A 17 40.94 -7.19 -5.41
C ASN A 17 40.26 -8.04 -6.50
N HIS A 18 39.02 -7.72 -6.90
CA HIS A 18 38.21 -8.48 -7.85
C HIS A 18 38.84 -8.71 -9.23
N ARG A 19 39.88 -7.94 -9.60
CA ARG A 19 40.64 -8.23 -10.83
C ARG A 19 41.28 -9.61 -10.80
N PHE A 20 41.62 -10.11 -9.61
CA PHE A 20 42.36 -11.35 -9.39
C PHE A 20 41.64 -12.35 -8.49
N VAL A 21 40.66 -11.92 -7.69
CA VAL A 21 40.01 -12.76 -6.68
C VAL A 21 38.50 -12.83 -6.94
N THR A 22 37.94 -14.04 -6.94
CA THR A 22 36.49 -14.27 -6.96
C THR A 22 35.98 -14.32 -5.52
N VAL A 23 35.12 -13.38 -5.13
CA VAL A 23 34.44 -13.36 -3.83
C VAL A 23 33.01 -13.86 -3.99
N ILE A 24 32.51 -14.71 -3.11
CA ILE A 24 31.10 -15.12 -3.11
C ILE A 24 30.54 -14.89 -1.71
N VAL A 25 29.39 -14.21 -1.64
CA VAL A 25 28.77 -13.82 -0.37
C VAL A 25 27.32 -14.31 -0.23
N ASP A 26 26.83 -15.02 -1.23
CA ASP A 26 25.47 -15.55 -1.30
C ASP A 26 25.50 -16.94 -1.94
N PRO A 27 24.99 -17.98 -1.27
CA PRO A 27 24.92 -19.33 -1.83
C PRO A 27 24.22 -19.43 -3.18
N ALA A 28 23.30 -18.51 -3.51
CA ALA A 28 22.61 -18.51 -4.80
C ALA A 28 23.56 -18.32 -6.00
N ASP A 29 24.76 -17.77 -5.78
CA ASP A 29 25.74 -17.56 -6.86
C ASP A 29 26.62 -18.81 -7.13
N TYR A 30 26.54 -19.85 -6.29
CA TYR A 30 27.41 -21.02 -6.42
C TYR A 30 27.26 -21.71 -7.78
N GLU A 31 26.03 -21.93 -8.24
CA GLU A 31 25.79 -22.63 -9.50
C GLU A 31 26.32 -21.86 -10.71
N VAL A 32 26.12 -20.54 -10.73
CA VAL A 32 26.58 -19.67 -11.82
C VAL A 32 28.11 -19.67 -11.90
N VAL A 33 28.79 -19.51 -10.76
CA VAL A 33 30.26 -19.52 -10.71
C VAL A 33 30.82 -20.91 -11.07
N LEU A 34 30.23 -21.99 -10.54
CA LEU A 34 30.66 -23.35 -10.86
C LEU A 34 30.51 -23.66 -12.36
N LYS A 35 29.42 -23.19 -12.97
CA LYS A 35 29.21 -23.35 -14.41
C LYS A 35 30.30 -22.64 -15.21
N GLU A 36 30.57 -21.37 -14.89
CA GLU A 36 31.60 -20.59 -15.57
C GLU A 36 32.99 -21.23 -15.42
N MET A 37 33.35 -21.67 -14.20
CA MET A 37 34.62 -22.34 -13.96
C MET A 37 34.76 -23.64 -14.75
N ARG A 38 33.70 -24.43 -14.91
CA ARG A 38 33.75 -25.66 -15.73
C ARG A 38 34.00 -25.35 -17.21
N GLU A 39 33.40 -24.28 -17.72
CA GLU A 39 33.52 -23.85 -19.12
C GLU A 39 34.86 -23.16 -19.41
N ALA A 40 35.42 -22.46 -18.42
CA ALA A 40 36.64 -21.66 -18.53
C ALA A 40 37.87 -22.28 -17.82
N ARG A 41 37.95 -23.62 -17.74
CA ARG A 41 39.12 -24.35 -17.19
C ARG A 41 39.53 -23.92 -15.77
N GLY A 42 38.55 -23.62 -14.93
CA GLY A 42 38.73 -23.21 -13.54
C GLY A 42 38.79 -21.69 -13.34
N GLU A 43 38.66 -20.89 -14.39
CA GLU A 43 38.70 -19.43 -14.31
C GLU A 43 37.30 -18.81 -14.24
N THR A 44 37.24 -17.56 -13.80
CA THR A 44 36.07 -16.68 -13.93
C THR A 44 36.41 -15.52 -14.85
N SER A 45 35.41 -14.91 -15.47
CA SER A 45 35.60 -13.67 -16.23
C SER A 45 35.78 -12.48 -15.28
N LEU A 46 36.38 -11.41 -15.80
CA LEU A 46 36.46 -10.14 -15.07
C LEU A 46 35.05 -9.56 -14.79
N GLU A 47 34.10 -9.78 -15.70
CA GLU A 47 32.72 -9.34 -15.56
C GLU A 47 32.03 -10.02 -14.36
N THR A 48 32.13 -11.35 -14.24
CA THR A 48 31.60 -12.09 -13.09
C THR A 48 32.25 -11.60 -11.79
N ARG A 49 33.58 -11.45 -11.74
CA ARG A 49 34.25 -10.98 -10.53
C ARG A 49 33.83 -9.56 -10.14
N TYR A 50 33.63 -8.67 -11.11
CA TYR A 50 33.15 -7.31 -10.86
C TYR A 50 31.72 -7.32 -10.30
N TYR A 51 30.83 -8.10 -10.90
CA TYR A 51 29.46 -8.30 -10.40
C TYR A 51 29.45 -8.79 -8.94
N LEU A 52 30.20 -9.85 -8.65
CA LEU A 52 30.30 -10.43 -7.32
C LEU A 52 30.92 -9.46 -6.30
N ALA A 53 31.92 -8.67 -6.71
CA ALA A 53 32.49 -7.64 -5.84
C ALA A 53 31.50 -6.52 -5.52
N SER A 54 30.68 -6.10 -6.49
CA SER A 54 29.59 -5.16 -6.24
C SER A 54 28.58 -5.71 -5.22
N LYS A 55 28.22 -6.99 -5.34
CA LYS A 55 27.34 -7.69 -4.41
C LYS A 55 27.94 -7.78 -3.00
N ALA A 56 29.24 -8.09 -2.92
CA ALA A 56 30.00 -8.15 -1.67
C ALA A 56 30.00 -6.81 -0.92
N PHE A 57 30.28 -5.69 -1.61
CA PHE A 57 30.23 -4.37 -0.99
C PHE A 57 28.81 -3.97 -0.57
N ALA A 58 27.79 -4.31 -1.36
CA ALA A 58 26.39 -4.09 -0.99
C ALA A 58 26.02 -4.85 0.29
N LEU A 59 26.45 -6.10 0.43
CA LEU A 59 26.23 -6.89 1.65
C LEU A 59 26.89 -6.24 2.87
N THR A 60 28.17 -5.85 2.76
CA THR A 60 28.88 -5.23 3.89
C THR A 60 28.29 -3.86 4.26
N ALA A 61 27.81 -3.08 3.29
CA ALA A 61 27.11 -1.84 3.55
C ALA A 61 25.77 -2.08 4.27
N ARG A 62 25.04 -3.15 3.93
CA ARG A 62 23.82 -3.55 4.65
C ARG A 62 24.14 -3.91 6.09
N TYR A 63 25.20 -4.69 6.28
CA TYR A 63 25.64 -5.19 7.57
C TYR A 63 26.00 -4.05 8.52
N ASP A 64 26.88 -3.14 8.09
CA ASP A 64 27.30 -1.99 8.87
C ASP A 64 26.13 -1.01 9.10
N GLY A 65 25.25 -0.84 8.10
CA GLY A 65 24.03 -0.04 8.24
C GLY A 65 23.08 -0.57 9.32
N ALA A 66 22.89 -1.89 9.39
CA ALA A 66 22.07 -2.51 10.43
C ALA A 66 22.68 -2.33 11.82
N ILE A 67 24.00 -2.49 11.96
CA ILE A 67 24.72 -2.23 13.22
C ILE A 67 24.57 -0.76 13.62
N SER A 68 24.76 0.17 12.69
CA SER A 68 24.63 1.61 12.94
C SER A 68 23.23 1.98 13.41
N ASN A 69 22.19 1.50 12.72
CA ASN A 69 20.81 1.75 13.12
C ASN A 69 20.52 1.20 14.52
N TYR A 70 20.98 -0.03 14.81
CA TYR A 70 20.78 -0.66 16.12
C TYR A 70 21.52 0.07 17.25
N LEU A 71 22.81 0.37 17.09
CA LEU A 71 23.58 1.02 18.16
C LEU A 71 23.09 2.45 18.43
N SER A 72 22.59 3.14 17.40
CA SER A 72 22.04 4.49 17.55
C SER A 72 20.60 4.55 18.07
N SER A 73 19.91 3.40 18.17
CA SER A 73 18.58 3.33 18.82
C SER A 73 18.66 3.15 20.35
N PHE A 74 19.86 3.04 20.93
CA PHE A 74 20.05 2.94 22.38
C PHE A 74 20.97 4.06 22.89
N LYS A 75 20.51 4.83 23.87
CA LYS A 75 21.40 5.67 24.69
C LYS A 75 22.07 4.83 25.78
N GLU A 76 23.25 5.26 26.25
CA GLU A 76 23.88 4.69 27.46
C GLU A 76 22.93 4.70 28.68
N SER A 77 21.93 5.59 28.69
CA SER A 77 20.86 5.67 29.69
C SER A 77 19.79 4.57 29.61
N LYS A 78 19.88 3.63 28.65
CA LYS A 78 18.89 2.57 28.36
C LYS A 78 17.51 3.06 27.91
N GLU A 79 17.37 4.34 27.57
CA GLU A 79 16.20 4.82 26.84
C GLU A 79 16.35 4.46 25.37
N SER A 80 15.36 3.79 24.79
CA SER A 80 15.34 3.51 23.35
C SER A 80 14.87 4.76 22.60
N GLU A 81 15.63 5.19 21.60
CA GLU A 81 15.14 6.14 20.62
C GLU A 81 14.59 5.37 19.42
N GLU A 82 13.33 5.63 19.09
CA GLU A 82 12.65 4.99 17.95
C GLU A 82 13.21 5.43 16.60
N PHE A 83 13.71 6.67 16.54
CA PHE A 83 14.39 7.22 15.36
C PHE A 83 15.90 7.27 15.62
N PRO A 84 16.72 6.51 14.87
CA PRO A 84 18.16 6.47 15.08
C PRO A 84 18.83 7.80 14.74
N GLY A 85 19.89 8.14 15.47
CA GLY A 85 20.72 9.32 15.16
C GLY A 85 21.39 9.28 13.77
N THR A 86 21.50 8.10 13.15
CA THR A 86 21.86 7.93 11.73
C THR A 86 20.98 6.85 11.13
N LEU A 87 20.15 7.22 10.15
CA LEU A 87 19.26 6.29 9.45
C LEU A 87 19.92 5.77 8.17
N THR A 88 20.25 4.48 8.16
CA THR A 88 20.74 3.76 6.98
C THR A 88 19.66 2.85 6.43
N LEU A 89 19.24 3.07 5.18
CA LEU A 89 18.26 2.25 4.49
C LEU A 89 18.92 1.57 3.29
N GLN A 90 18.59 0.30 3.02
CA GLN A 90 19.04 -0.40 1.83
C GLN A 90 17.88 -1.10 1.16
N PHE A 91 17.74 -0.86 -0.15
CA PHE A 91 16.75 -1.50 -1.01
C PHE A 91 17.43 -2.23 -2.16
N SER A 92 16.84 -3.35 -2.56
CA SER A 92 17.27 -4.14 -3.71
C SER A 92 16.42 -3.78 -4.93
N LYS A 93 17.05 -3.52 -6.07
CA LYS A 93 16.31 -3.25 -7.31
C LYS A 93 15.55 -4.51 -7.73
N ARG A 94 14.24 -4.40 -7.92
CA ARG A 94 13.38 -5.48 -8.43
C ARG A 94 13.31 -5.44 -9.95
N GLN A 95 13.09 -4.27 -10.53
CA GLN A 95 13.02 -4.06 -11.98
C GLN A 95 13.21 -2.60 -12.35
N ASP A 96 13.66 -2.34 -13.59
CA ASP A 96 13.41 -1.04 -14.23
C ASP A 96 11.92 -0.88 -14.51
N LEU A 97 11.43 0.36 -14.59
CA LEU A 97 10.08 0.67 -15.01
C LEU A 97 10.12 1.44 -16.32
N ARG A 98 9.10 1.24 -17.16
CA ARG A 98 9.01 1.89 -18.48
C ARG A 98 9.16 3.42 -18.39
N TYR A 99 8.57 4.03 -17.37
CA TYR A 99 8.70 5.45 -17.00
C TYR A 99 8.19 5.65 -15.55
N GLY A 100 8.39 6.85 -15.00
CA GLY A 100 7.91 7.27 -13.68
C GLY A 100 6.43 7.62 -13.66
N GLU A 101 6.03 8.62 -12.88
CA GLU A 101 4.63 9.10 -12.92
C GLU A 101 4.24 9.62 -14.31
N ASN A 102 5.20 10.21 -15.03
CA ASN A 102 5.04 10.75 -16.37
C ASN A 102 6.01 10.12 -17.38
N PRO A 103 5.65 10.02 -18.67
CA PRO A 103 6.45 9.31 -19.69
C PRO A 103 7.91 9.77 -19.89
N HIS A 104 8.22 11.03 -19.58
CA HIS A 104 9.56 11.59 -19.72
C HIS A 104 10.50 11.26 -18.54
N GLN A 105 9.96 10.70 -17.46
CA GLN A 105 10.72 10.37 -16.26
C GLN A 105 11.17 8.91 -16.33
N ARG A 106 12.45 8.63 -16.03
CA ARG A 106 12.93 7.26 -15.84
C ARG A 106 12.59 6.79 -14.42
N ALA A 107 12.28 5.52 -14.24
CA ALA A 107 11.99 4.96 -12.92
C ALA A 107 12.43 3.50 -12.81
N ALA A 108 12.52 3.03 -11.56
CA ALA A 108 12.77 1.64 -11.20
C ALA A 108 12.04 1.33 -9.90
N PHE A 109 11.67 0.06 -9.72
CA PHE A 109 11.06 -0.43 -8.50
C PHE A 109 12.12 -1.11 -7.64
N TYR A 110 12.20 -0.70 -6.37
CA TYR A 110 13.11 -1.24 -5.37
C TYR A 110 12.29 -1.83 -4.23
N VAL A 111 12.82 -2.89 -3.61
CA VAL A 111 12.14 -3.64 -2.54
C VAL A 111 13.07 -3.81 -1.35
N GLU A 112 12.48 -3.88 -0.17
CA GLU A 112 13.15 -4.27 1.06
C GLU A 112 13.17 -5.80 1.19
N PRO A 113 13.99 -6.36 2.10
CA PRO A 113 13.85 -7.77 2.47
C PRO A 113 12.40 -8.12 2.81
N ALA A 114 11.90 -9.21 2.24
CA ALA A 114 10.50 -9.58 2.38
C ALA A 114 10.16 -9.92 3.84
N GLY A 115 9.06 -9.35 4.33
CA GLY A 115 8.35 -9.80 5.52
C GLY A 115 7.08 -10.57 5.16
N ASP A 116 6.29 -10.90 6.18
CA ASP A 116 5.04 -11.66 6.03
C ASP A 116 3.83 -10.78 5.64
N GLU A 117 3.98 -9.45 5.61
CA GLU A 117 2.90 -8.54 5.21
C GLU A 117 2.55 -8.71 3.72
N PRO A 118 1.24 -8.73 3.36
CA PRO A 118 0.81 -8.63 1.97
C PRO A 118 1.23 -7.28 1.38
N THR A 119 2.05 -7.29 0.33
CA THR A 119 2.56 -6.08 -0.32
C THR A 119 2.58 -6.22 -1.84
N VAL A 120 2.69 -5.11 -2.56
CA VAL A 120 2.96 -5.17 -4.01
C VAL A 120 4.37 -5.72 -4.28
N ALA A 121 5.31 -5.53 -3.34
CA ALA A 121 6.70 -5.97 -3.47
C ALA A 121 6.86 -7.51 -3.49
N ASN A 122 6.03 -8.24 -2.73
CA ASN A 122 6.01 -9.70 -2.71
C ASN A 122 4.90 -10.33 -3.58
N ALA A 123 4.17 -9.51 -4.36
CA ALA A 123 3.15 -10.01 -5.27
C ALA A 123 3.74 -10.68 -6.52
N VAL A 124 3.09 -11.75 -6.97
CA VAL A 124 3.35 -12.43 -8.24
C VAL A 124 2.37 -11.91 -9.28
N CYS A 125 2.89 -11.44 -10.42
CA CYS A 125 2.08 -11.05 -11.56
C CYS A 125 1.89 -12.24 -12.50
N HIS A 126 0.67 -12.78 -12.60
CA HIS A 126 0.35 -13.97 -13.39
C HIS A 126 0.17 -13.69 -14.89
N GLN A 127 -0.22 -12.46 -15.24
CA GLN A 127 -0.48 -12.05 -16.61
C GLN A 127 -0.48 -10.52 -16.74
N GLY A 128 -0.57 -10.03 -17.97
CA GLY A 128 -0.73 -8.61 -18.27
C GLY A 128 0.54 -7.98 -18.81
N LYS A 129 0.46 -6.67 -19.07
CA LYS A 129 1.65 -5.87 -19.38
C LYS A 129 2.49 -5.68 -18.11
N GLU A 130 3.74 -5.28 -18.28
CA GLU A 130 4.57 -4.82 -17.17
C GLU A 130 3.85 -3.73 -16.34
N LEU A 131 4.02 -3.77 -15.02
CA LEU A 131 3.49 -2.75 -14.11
C LEU A 131 4.20 -1.41 -14.36
N SER A 132 3.43 -0.33 -14.46
CA SER A 132 3.97 1.03 -14.46
C SER A 132 4.18 1.54 -13.02
N PHE A 133 4.89 2.67 -12.89
CA PHE A 133 5.03 3.36 -11.60
C PHE A 133 3.67 3.63 -10.93
N ASN A 134 2.73 4.19 -11.69
CA ASN A 134 1.38 4.49 -11.17
C ASN A 134 0.60 3.20 -10.86
N ASN A 135 0.82 2.09 -11.59
CA ASN A 135 0.17 0.83 -11.24
C ASN A 135 0.64 0.30 -9.88
N ILE A 136 1.94 0.41 -9.59
CA ILE A 136 2.50 0.00 -8.29
C ILE A 136 1.93 0.89 -7.17
N LEU A 137 1.92 2.21 -7.38
CA LEU A 137 1.40 3.17 -6.41
C LEU A 137 -0.10 2.95 -6.11
N ASP A 138 -0.92 2.77 -7.15
CA ASP A 138 -2.35 2.57 -6.97
C ASP A 138 -2.68 1.17 -6.41
N ALA A 139 -1.92 0.13 -6.79
CA ALA A 139 -2.07 -1.21 -6.22
C ALA A 139 -1.68 -1.24 -4.74
N ASP A 140 -0.65 -0.49 -4.34
CA ASP A 140 -0.24 -0.37 -2.94
C ASP A 140 -1.31 0.35 -2.12
N GLY A 141 -1.85 1.46 -2.63
CA GLY A 141 -2.97 2.15 -1.99
C GLY A 141 -4.22 1.26 -1.86
N ALA A 142 -4.54 0.48 -2.90
CA ALA A 142 -5.70 -0.41 -2.89
C ALA A 142 -5.52 -1.55 -1.88
N LEU A 143 -4.32 -2.13 -1.83
CA LEU A 143 -3.97 -3.19 -0.91
C LEU A 143 -3.94 -2.70 0.54
N ASN A 144 -3.36 -1.52 0.80
CA ASN A 144 -3.31 -0.94 2.14
C ASN A 144 -4.69 -0.62 2.70
N LEU A 145 -5.63 -0.15 1.86
CA LEU A 145 -7.01 0.06 2.28
C LEU A 145 -7.77 -1.26 2.50
N VAL A 146 -7.69 -2.23 1.57
CA VAL A 146 -8.45 -3.48 1.71
C VAL A 146 -7.99 -4.34 2.90
N LYS A 147 -6.72 -4.21 3.31
CA LYS A 147 -6.15 -4.86 4.51
C LYS A 147 -6.80 -4.40 5.82
N GLU A 148 -7.44 -3.24 5.86
CA GLU A 148 -8.09 -2.73 7.08
C GLU A 148 -9.36 -3.52 7.45
N PHE A 149 -9.87 -4.36 6.54
CA PHE A 149 -11.18 -5.00 6.70
C PHE A 149 -11.06 -6.52 6.87
N GLN A 150 -11.78 -7.05 7.86
CA GLN A 150 -11.89 -8.49 8.07
C GLN A 150 -12.97 -9.12 7.20
N ALA A 151 -14.14 -8.50 7.04
CA ALA A 151 -15.23 -9.04 6.20
C ALA A 151 -14.85 -9.03 4.70
N PRO A 152 -15.47 -9.87 3.85
CA PRO A 152 -15.23 -9.83 2.40
C PRO A 152 -15.42 -8.41 1.85
N THR A 153 -14.36 -7.87 1.25
CA THR A 153 -14.30 -6.45 0.86
C THR A 153 -13.66 -6.30 -0.51
N ALA A 154 -14.19 -5.35 -1.28
CA ALA A 154 -13.63 -4.89 -2.54
C ALA A 154 -13.35 -3.39 -2.47
N VAL A 155 -12.18 -2.98 -2.96
CA VAL A 155 -11.74 -1.58 -3.03
C VAL A 155 -11.30 -1.29 -4.45
N ILE A 156 -11.62 -0.10 -4.95
CA ILE A 156 -11.24 0.39 -6.28
C ILE A 156 -10.52 1.73 -6.10
N ILE A 157 -9.23 1.75 -6.48
CA ILE A 157 -8.40 2.96 -6.47
C ILE A 157 -8.20 3.47 -7.90
N LYS A 158 -8.13 4.79 -8.02
CA LYS A 158 -7.62 5.47 -9.21
C LYS A 158 -6.87 6.73 -8.79
N HIS A 159 -5.63 6.87 -9.23
CA HIS A 159 -4.77 8.02 -8.90
C HIS A 159 -4.70 8.26 -7.38
N THR A 160 -4.33 7.22 -6.64
CA THR A 160 -4.10 7.19 -5.19
C THR A 160 -5.32 7.44 -4.30
N ASN A 161 -6.52 7.52 -4.87
CA ASN A 161 -7.75 7.77 -4.13
C ASN A 161 -8.80 6.68 -4.40
N PRO A 162 -9.59 6.28 -3.38
CA PRO A 162 -10.68 5.34 -3.58
C PRO A 162 -11.82 6.00 -4.34
N CYS A 163 -12.22 5.38 -5.45
CA CYS A 163 -13.45 5.71 -6.17
C CYS A 163 -14.58 4.69 -5.91
N GLY A 164 -14.27 3.59 -5.23
CA GLY A 164 -15.24 2.56 -4.85
C GLY A 164 -14.73 1.74 -3.67
N ALA A 165 -15.59 1.45 -2.71
CA ALA A 165 -15.30 0.52 -1.63
C ALA A 165 -16.61 -0.04 -1.06
N ALA A 166 -16.67 -1.34 -0.80
CA ALA A 166 -17.79 -1.94 -0.10
C ALA A 166 -17.37 -3.20 0.66
N THR A 167 -17.99 -3.39 1.82
CA THR A 167 -17.75 -4.52 2.75
C THR A 167 -19.07 -5.16 3.17
N GLY A 168 -18.99 -6.39 3.69
CA GLY A 168 -20.10 -7.00 4.42
C GLY A 168 -21.36 -7.28 3.57
N GLY A 169 -21.18 -7.77 2.35
CA GLY A 169 -22.26 -8.22 1.47
C GLY A 169 -22.59 -9.72 1.59
N ALA A 170 -23.51 -10.19 0.76
CA ALA A 170 -23.82 -11.63 0.67
C ALA A 170 -22.64 -12.47 0.14
N SER A 171 -21.72 -11.85 -0.60
CA SER A 171 -20.54 -12.49 -1.19
C SER A 171 -19.48 -11.46 -1.60
N LEU A 172 -18.29 -11.92 -2.00
CA LEU A 172 -17.25 -11.05 -2.56
C LEU A 172 -17.71 -10.36 -3.87
N LEU A 173 -18.55 -11.04 -4.66
CA LEU A 173 -19.17 -10.48 -5.86
C LEU A 173 -20.10 -9.33 -5.54
N ASP A 174 -20.92 -9.46 -4.49
CA ASP A 174 -21.78 -8.37 -4.02
C ASP A 174 -20.95 -7.16 -3.57
N ALA A 175 -19.88 -7.39 -2.80
CA ALA A 175 -18.94 -6.33 -2.41
C ALA A 175 -18.33 -5.63 -3.63
N TYR A 176 -17.89 -6.37 -4.66
CA TYR A 176 -17.36 -5.78 -5.89
C TYR A 176 -18.40 -4.92 -6.62
N ARG A 177 -19.61 -5.46 -6.85
CA ARG A 177 -20.68 -4.75 -7.55
C ARG A 177 -21.03 -3.44 -6.84
N ARG A 178 -21.14 -3.49 -5.51
CA ARG A 178 -21.41 -2.31 -4.69
C ARG A 178 -20.27 -1.30 -4.75
N ALA A 179 -19.01 -1.73 -4.65
CA ALA A 179 -17.87 -0.83 -4.81
C ALA A 179 -17.82 -0.18 -6.19
N GLN A 180 -18.14 -0.92 -7.26
CA GLN A 180 -18.16 -0.40 -8.63
C GLN A 180 -19.29 0.61 -8.84
N GLN A 181 -20.45 0.41 -8.22
CA GLN A 181 -21.63 1.30 -8.32
C GLN A 181 -21.41 2.68 -7.70
N THR A 182 -20.42 2.85 -6.81
CA THR A 182 -20.07 4.13 -6.19
C THR A 182 -19.76 5.20 -7.25
N ASP A 183 -18.81 4.92 -8.14
CA ASP A 183 -18.46 5.78 -9.28
C ASP A 183 -17.95 4.92 -10.45
N PRO A 184 -18.88 4.37 -11.28
CA PRO A 184 -18.52 3.51 -12.41
C PRO A 184 -17.63 4.18 -13.44
N VAL A 185 -17.74 5.51 -13.58
CA VAL A 185 -16.94 6.30 -14.53
C VAL A 185 -15.49 6.36 -14.07
N SER A 186 -15.27 6.62 -12.79
CA SER A 186 -13.92 6.61 -12.22
C SER A 186 -13.35 5.20 -12.12
N ALA A 187 -14.16 4.18 -11.83
CA ALA A 187 -13.71 2.79 -11.77
C ALA A 187 -13.11 2.27 -13.10
N PHE A 188 -13.51 2.85 -14.25
CA PHE A 188 -12.90 2.53 -15.54
C PHE A 188 -11.40 2.87 -15.56
N GLY A 189 -10.56 1.86 -15.79
CA GLY A 189 -9.10 1.95 -15.73
C GLY A 189 -8.54 2.00 -14.30
N GLY A 190 -9.37 1.73 -13.29
CA GLY A 190 -8.93 1.63 -11.90
C GLY A 190 -8.18 0.33 -11.60
N ILE A 191 -7.69 0.25 -10.37
CA ILE A 191 -7.09 -0.95 -9.78
C ILE A 191 -8.01 -1.47 -8.67
N VAL A 192 -8.31 -2.76 -8.72
CA VAL A 192 -9.22 -3.40 -7.77
C VAL A 192 -8.42 -4.28 -6.81
N ALA A 193 -8.66 -4.13 -5.51
CA ALA A 193 -8.10 -4.99 -4.48
C ALA A 193 -9.19 -5.76 -3.73
N PHE A 194 -8.89 -7.02 -3.41
CA PHE A 194 -9.74 -7.91 -2.62
C PHE A 194 -8.97 -8.46 -1.42
N ASN A 195 -9.64 -8.69 -0.30
CA ASN A 195 -9.07 -9.37 0.87
C ASN A 195 -9.44 -10.87 0.95
N ARG A 196 -9.98 -11.43 -0.14
CA ARG A 196 -10.37 -12.84 -0.28
C ARG A 196 -10.02 -13.35 -1.67
N GLN A 197 -9.95 -14.67 -1.80
CA GLN A 197 -9.73 -15.33 -3.09
C GLN A 197 -10.84 -14.94 -4.09
N VAL A 198 -10.43 -14.61 -5.31
CA VAL A 198 -11.34 -14.25 -6.42
C VAL A 198 -11.77 -15.52 -7.14
N ASP A 199 -13.08 -15.71 -7.27
CA ASP A 199 -13.69 -16.83 -7.99
C ASP A 199 -14.11 -16.45 -9.42
N GLU A 200 -14.66 -17.42 -10.15
CA GLU A 200 -15.08 -17.26 -11.54
C GLU A 200 -16.18 -16.21 -11.70
N ALA A 201 -17.15 -16.15 -10.78
CA ALA A 201 -18.26 -15.20 -10.85
C ALA A 201 -17.78 -13.75 -10.64
N VAL A 202 -16.85 -13.53 -9.71
CA VAL A 202 -16.18 -12.23 -9.52
C VAL A 202 -15.36 -11.87 -10.77
N ALA A 203 -14.61 -12.83 -11.33
CA ALA A 203 -13.82 -12.61 -12.54
C ALA A 203 -14.66 -12.23 -13.77
N GLU A 204 -15.82 -12.86 -13.96
CA GLU A 204 -16.77 -12.51 -15.02
C GLU A 204 -17.28 -11.08 -14.90
N GLU A 205 -17.57 -10.62 -13.67
CA GLU A 205 -18.00 -9.25 -13.42
C GLU A 205 -16.85 -8.25 -13.66
N LEU A 206 -15.63 -8.57 -13.22
CA LEU A 206 -14.43 -7.76 -13.48
C LEU A 206 -14.20 -7.60 -14.99
N ALA A 207 -14.37 -8.68 -15.77
CA ALA A 207 -14.14 -8.69 -17.20
C ALA A 207 -15.10 -7.78 -18.00
N LYS A 208 -16.19 -7.29 -17.40
CA LYS A 208 -17.10 -6.33 -18.05
C LYS A 208 -16.55 -4.91 -18.09
N THR A 209 -15.60 -4.59 -17.20
CA THR A 209 -15.00 -3.25 -17.09
C THR A 209 -13.53 -3.30 -17.52
N PHE A 210 -13.06 -2.24 -18.18
CA PHE A 210 -11.62 -2.08 -18.39
C PHE A 210 -10.97 -1.74 -17.04
N LEU A 211 -10.02 -2.56 -16.59
CA LEU A 211 -9.25 -2.37 -15.37
C LEU A 211 -7.76 -2.47 -15.71
N GLU A 212 -6.93 -1.68 -15.02
CA GLU A 212 -5.48 -1.70 -15.25
C GLU A 212 -4.82 -2.88 -14.53
N ALA A 213 -5.23 -3.15 -13.30
CA ALA A 213 -4.75 -4.25 -12.48
C ALA A 213 -5.80 -4.72 -11.48
N ILE A 214 -5.65 -5.96 -11.02
CA ILE A 214 -6.34 -6.50 -9.86
C ILE A 214 -5.31 -7.14 -8.92
N ILE A 215 -5.54 -7.05 -7.60
CA ILE A 215 -4.70 -7.67 -6.58
C ILE A 215 -5.55 -8.40 -5.54
N ALA A 216 -5.19 -9.65 -5.23
CA ALA A 216 -5.91 -10.48 -4.27
C ALA A 216 -4.99 -11.53 -3.61
N PRO A 217 -5.43 -12.18 -2.51
CA PRO A 217 -4.77 -13.35 -1.93
C PRO A 217 -4.63 -14.55 -2.88
N GLY A 218 -5.45 -14.62 -3.92
CA GLY A 218 -5.43 -15.74 -4.86
C GLY A 218 -6.62 -15.73 -5.80
N TYR A 219 -6.57 -16.65 -6.76
CA TYR A 219 -7.56 -16.79 -7.83
C TYR A 219 -7.88 -18.27 -8.04
N THR A 220 -9.16 -18.62 -8.20
CA THR A 220 -9.53 -19.98 -8.63
C THR A 220 -9.11 -20.21 -10.08
N GLU A 221 -9.05 -21.47 -10.51
CA GLU A 221 -8.74 -21.79 -11.92
C GLU A 221 -9.76 -21.17 -12.89
N GLY A 222 -11.06 -21.23 -12.54
CA GLY A 222 -12.13 -20.57 -13.31
C GLY A 222 -11.90 -19.07 -13.44
N ALA A 223 -11.56 -18.39 -12.33
CA ALA A 223 -11.21 -16.97 -12.34
C ALA A 223 -10.03 -16.68 -13.29
N ARG A 224 -8.95 -17.45 -13.20
CA ARG A 224 -7.76 -17.29 -14.06
C ARG A 224 -8.11 -17.44 -15.55
N ARG A 225 -8.95 -18.41 -15.91
CA ARG A 225 -9.40 -18.61 -17.31
C ARG A 225 -10.17 -17.40 -17.84
N VAL A 226 -11.10 -16.85 -17.05
CA VAL A 226 -11.87 -15.66 -17.44
C VAL A 226 -10.96 -14.44 -17.58
N LEU A 227 -10.09 -14.19 -16.60
CA LEU A 227 -9.19 -13.04 -16.59
C LEU A 227 -8.15 -13.08 -17.73
N ALA A 228 -7.73 -14.28 -18.16
CA ALA A 228 -6.82 -14.47 -19.29
C ALA A 228 -7.37 -13.93 -20.61
N THR A 229 -8.70 -13.78 -20.74
CA THR A 229 -9.31 -13.13 -21.93
C THR A 229 -8.95 -11.65 -22.03
N LYS A 230 -8.56 -11.01 -20.91
CA LYS A 230 -8.13 -9.61 -20.83
C LYS A 230 -6.60 -9.51 -20.83
N LYS A 231 -5.98 -9.73 -21.99
CA LYS A 231 -4.52 -9.82 -22.17
C LYS A 231 -3.68 -8.69 -21.53
N ASN A 232 -4.24 -7.49 -21.39
CA ASN A 232 -3.53 -6.33 -20.83
C ASN A 232 -3.70 -6.17 -19.31
N LEU A 233 -4.70 -6.85 -18.72
CA LEU A 233 -4.99 -6.76 -17.29
C LEU A 233 -3.88 -7.43 -16.49
N ARG A 234 -3.30 -6.69 -15.52
CA ARG A 234 -2.38 -7.29 -14.56
C ARG A 234 -3.16 -8.01 -13.47
N VAL A 235 -2.82 -9.28 -13.25
CA VAL A 235 -3.43 -10.10 -12.20
C VAL A 235 -2.35 -10.39 -11.17
N LEU A 236 -2.44 -9.74 -10.02
CA LEU A 236 -1.45 -9.79 -8.95
C LEU A 236 -1.94 -10.68 -7.81
N GLU A 237 -1.14 -11.66 -7.43
CA GLU A 237 -1.39 -12.51 -6.27
C GLU A 237 -0.36 -12.21 -5.19
N THR A 238 -0.80 -11.76 -4.02
CA THR A 238 0.07 -11.51 -2.86
C THR A 238 -0.17 -12.56 -1.79
N PRO A 239 0.89 -13.05 -1.10
CA PRO A 239 0.72 -13.86 0.10
C PRO A 239 -0.18 -13.14 1.11
N TRP A 240 -1.09 -13.89 1.73
CA TRP A 240 -2.00 -13.36 2.74
C TRP A 240 -2.09 -14.32 3.93
N PRO A 241 -1.11 -14.28 4.85
CA PRO A 241 -1.17 -15.12 6.04
C PRO A 241 -2.35 -14.72 6.93
N ALA A 242 -2.79 -15.65 7.79
CA ALA A 242 -3.88 -15.41 8.73
C ALA A 242 -3.59 -14.24 9.69
N HIS A 243 -2.31 -14.05 10.01
CA HIS A 243 -1.79 -12.96 10.82
C HIS A 243 -0.57 -12.37 10.16
N PHE A 244 -0.51 -11.05 10.10
CA PHE A 244 0.66 -10.28 9.69
C PHE A 244 0.66 -8.98 10.50
N GLU A 245 1.85 -8.44 10.72
CA GLU A 245 2.02 -7.14 11.36
C GLU A 245 2.35 -6.08 10.31
N ARG A 246 1.77 -4.89 10.48
CA ARG A 246 2.06 -3.73 9.65
C ARG A 246 3.13 -2.90 10.32
N GLN A 247 4.37 -3.39 10.32
CA GLN A 247 5.49 -2.68 10.91
C GLN A 247 6.14 -1.70 9.91
N GLY A 248 7.12 -0.94 10.40
CA GLY A 248 7.98 -0.07 9.59
C GLY A 248 7.55 1.39 9.60
N PHE A 249 8.32 2.20 8.87
CA PHE A 249 8.14 3.63 8.77
C PHE A 249 7.58 4.04 7.40
N GLU A 250 6.83 5.13 7.38
CA GLU A 250 6.51 5.85 6.15
C GLU A 250 7.60 6.88 5.86
N LEU A 251 8.05 6.91 4.61
CA LEU A 251 9.18 7.71 4.16
C LEU A 251 8.72 8.73 3.13
N LYS A 252 8.94 10.02 3.39
CA LYS A 252 8.62 11.09 2.44
C LYS A 252 9.85 11.92 2.11
N LYS A 253 10.29 11.83 0.85
CA LYS A 253 11.41 12.64 0.36
C LYS A 253 11.01 14.11 0.29
N VAL A 254 11.92 14.96 0.75
CA VAL A 254 11.89 16.41 0.56
C VAL A 254 13.18 16.86 -0.12
N ALA A 255 13.23 18.06 -0.68
CA ALA A 255 14.45 18.58 -1.30
C ALA A 255 15.58 18.60 -0.26
N GLY A 256 16.66 17.85 -0.54
CA GLY A 256 17.81 17.74 0.36
C GLY A 256 17.61 16.89 1.62
N GLY A 257 16.45 16.26 1.82
CA GLY A 257 16.15 15.55 3.07
C GLY A 257 15.20 14.36 2.95
N LEU A 258 14.78 13.85 4.10
CA LEU A 258 13.84 12.74 4.27
C LEU A 258 13.05 12.93 5.56
N LEU A 259 11.72 12.88 5.45
CA LEU A 259 10.81 12.80 6.60
C LEU A 259 10.48 11.33 6.85
N VAL A 260 10.48 10.93 8.12
CA VAL A 260 10.26 9.56 8.58
C VAL A 260 9.24 9.61 9.70
N GLN A 261 8.20 8.79 9.61
CA GLN A 261 7.16 8.68 10.62
C GLN A 261 6.71 7.23 10.76
N GLU A 262 6.09 6.88 11.88
CA GLU A 262 5.39 5.61 12.00
C GLU A 262 4.28 5.50 10.94
N ARG A 263 3.97 4.28 10.53
CA ARG A 263 2.77 4.03 9.72
C ARG A 263 1.53 4.30 10.56
N ASP A 264 0.54 4.96 9.96
CA ASP A 264 -0.78 5.07 10.59
C ASP A 264 -1.44 3.69 10.60
N ASN A 265 -1.38 3.01 11.74
CA ASN A 265 -1.98 1.70 11.98
C ASN A 265 -3.20 1.78 12.90
N VAL A 266 -3.51 2.95 13.43
CA VAL A 266 -4.54 3.12 14.47
C VAL A 266 -5.91 3.12 13.81
N LEU A 267 -6.78 2.25 14.30
CA LEU A 267 -8.21 2.32 14.08
C LEU A 267 -8.85 2.66 15.43
N TYR A 268 -9.71 3.68 15.48
CA TYR A 268 -10.35 4.06 16.74
C TYR A 268 -11.34 2.99 17.17
N GLU A 269 -11.13 2.45 18.37
CA GLU A 269 -12.08 1.55 19.00
C GLU A 269 -13.30 2.31 19.51
N ARG A 270 -14.49 1.72 19.36
CA ARG A 270 -15.77 2.31 19.78
C ARG A 270 -15.77 2.97 21.17
N PRO A 271 -15.15 2.40 22.23
CA PRO A 271 -15.13 3.03 23.55
C PRO A 271 -14.42 4.38 23.61
N ARG A 272 -13.56 4.71 22.63
CA ARG A 272 -12.83 5.98 22.56
C ARG A 272 -13.62 7.06 21.79
N ILE A 273 -14.75 6.72 21.17
CA ILE A 273 -15.57 7.66 20.40
C ILE A 273 -16.56 8.36 21.36
N LYS A 274 -16.49 9.70 21.43
CA LYS A 274 -17.39 10.51 22.26
C LYS A 274 -18.58 11.02 21.43
N VAL A 275 -19.80 10.72 21.86
CA VAL A 275 -21.02 11.33 21.29
C VAL A 275 -21.19 12.73 21.89
N VAL A 276 -21.11 13.75 21.03
CA VAL A 276 -21.18 15.18 21.42
C VAL A 276 -22.51 15.85 21.05
N THR A 277 -23.45 15.09 20.50
CA THR A 277 -24.77 15.57 20.05
C THR A 277 -25.91 15.00 20.88
N LYS A 278 -27.09 15.65 20.84
CA LYS A 278 -28.30 15.17 21.53
C LYS A 278 -28.78 13.80 21.03
N ARG A 279 -28.68 13.54 19.72
CA ARG A 279 -28.98 12.23 19.12
C ARG A 279 -27.71 11.41 19.07
N ALA A 280 -27.75 10.18 19.59
CA ALA A 280 -26.69 9.20 19.39
C ALA A 280 -26.88 8.46 18.06
N PRO A 281 -25.79 8.07 17.36
CA PRO A 281 -25.90 7.17 16.22
C PRO A 281 -26.50 5.82 16.63
N THR A 282 -27.25 5.20 15.72
CA THR A 282 -27.68 3.79 15.89
C THR A 282 -26.51 2.83 15.68
N GLU A 283 -26.65 1.56 16.07
CA GLU A 283 -25.60 0.55 15.85
C GLU A 283 -25.17 0.44 14.39
N ARG A 284 -26.12 0.48 13.45
CA ARG A 284 -25.82 0.46 12.01
C ARG A 284 -25.09 1.72 11.57
N GLU A 285 -25.49 2.88 12.08
CA GLU A 285 -24.77 4.13 11.80
C GLU A 285 -23.35 4.08 12.40
N PHE A 286 -23.12 3.44 13.55
CA PHE A 286 -21.78 3.24 14.10
C PHE A 286 -20.90 2.33 13.24
N ASP A 287 -21.47 1.23 12.71
CA ASP A 287 -20.75 0.37 11.76
C ASP A 287 -20.35 1.15 10.50
N ASP A 288 -21.30 1.92 9.94
CA ASP A 288 -21.04 2.77 8.78
C ASP A 288 -20.02 3.88 9.09
N LEU A 289 -20.06 4.49 10.28
CA LEU A 289 -19.10 5.52 10.69
C LEU A 289 -17.69 4.93 10.84
N THR A 290 -17.59 3.70 11.36
CA THR A 290 -16.31 2.99 11.47
C THR A 290 -15.76 2.68 10.07
N PHE A 291 -16.60 2.18 9.17
CA PHE A 291 -16.22 1.94 7.77
C PHE A 291 -15.80 3.23 7.06
N ALA A 292 -16.57 4.31 7.23
CA ALA A 292 -16.28 5.62 6.66
C ALA A 292 -14.95 6.19 7.20
N TRP A 293 -14.71 6.08 8.50
CA TRP A 293 -13.47 6.52 9.14
C TRP A 293 -12.26 5.79 8.55
N THR A 294 -12.34 4.46 8.47
CA THR A 294 -11.29 3.63 7.90
C THR A 294 -11.01 3.98 6.44
N ILE A 295 -12.02 4.24 5.62
CA ILE A 295 -11.79 4.70 4.24
C ILE A 295 -11.15 6.09 4.22
N CYS A 296 -11.66 7.02 5.03
CA CYS A 296 -11.24 8.43 5.03
C CYS A 296 -9.74 8.58 5.32
N LYS A 297 -9.19 7.73 6.19
CA LYS A 297 -7.74 7.60 6.45
C LYS A 297 -6.90 7.39 5.18
N HIS A 298 -7.44 6.72 4.17
CA HIS A 298 -6.74 6.41 2.91
C HIS A 298 -7.06 7.39 1.77
N VAL A 299 -7.85 8.43 2.04
CA VAL A 299 -8.17 9.49 1.07
C VAL A 299 -7.22 10.67 1.30
N LYS A 300 -6.72 11.30 0.23
CA LYS A 300 -5.82 12.46 0.38
C LYS A 300 -6.56 13.66 0.98
N SER A 301 -5.94 14.33 1.95
CA SER A 301 -6.52 15.45 2.70
C SER A 301 -6.72 16.74 1.87
N ASN A 302 -7.69 17.60 2.21
CA ASN A 302 -8.76 17.36 3.18
C ASN A 302 -9.77 16.34 2.62
N ALA A 303 -10.06 15.31 3.39
CA ALA A 303 -10.87 14.18 2.95
C ALA A 303 -12.26 14.16 3.59
N ILE A 304 -13.27 13.93 2.75
CA ILE A 304 -14.66 13.66 3.18
C ILE A 304 -15.15 12.40 2.49
N VAL A 305 -15.73 11.49 3.28
CA VAL A 305 -16.26 10.21 2.82
C VAL A 305 -17.69 10.06 3.27
N TYR A 306 -18.60 9.71 2.34
CA TYR A 306 -19.97 9.30 2.63
C TYR A 306 -20.13 7.80 2.52
N VAL A 307 -20.80 7.18 3.49
CA VAL A 307 -21.05 5.74 3.52
C VAL A 307 -22.51 5.47 3.86
N HIS A 308 -23.05 4.42 3.26
CA HIS A 308 -24.32 3.85 3.67
C HIS A 308 -24.31 2.32 3.53
N GLY A 309 -24.67 1.62 4.61
CA GLY A 309 -24.79 0.17 4.67
C GLY A 309 -23.49 -0.59 4.37
N GLY A 310 -22.32 -0.04 4.69
CA GLY A 310 -21.02 -0.64 4.38
C GLY A 310 -20.56 -0.43 2.93
N GLN A 311 -21.11 0.56 2.21
CA GLN A 311 -20.70 0.94 0.86
C GLN A 311 -20.37 2.42 0.80
N LEU A 312 -19.29 2.74 0.10
CA LEU A 312 -18.89 4.09 -0.25
C LEU A 312 -19.93 4.71 -1.18
N VAL A 313 -20.44 5.88 -0.83
CA VAL A 313 -21.48 6.62 -1.57
C VAL A 313 -20.89 7.80 -2.32
N GLY A 314 -19.94 8.50 -1.71
CA GLY A 314 -19.31 9.69 -2.28
C GLY A 314 -18.00 10.03 -1.60
N VAL A 315 -17.07 10.63 -2.35
CA VAL A 315 -15.72 10.99 -1.88
C VAL A 315 -15.36 12.39 -2.36
N GLY A 316 -14.94 13.24 -1.42
CA GLY A 316 -14.28 14.51 -1.68
C GLY A 316 -12.82 14.41 -1.25
N ALA A 317 -11.92 14.28 -2.22
CA ALA A 317 -10.50 14.05 -1.99
C ALA A 317 -9.65 15.29 -2.35
N GLY A 318 -8.60 15.53 -1.57
CA GLY A 318 -7.47 16.38 -1.96
C GLY A 318 -7.75 17.87 -2.01
N GLN A 319 -8.75 18.38 -1.29
CA GLN A 319 -9.10 19.81 -1.36
C GLN A 319 -8.39 20.63 -0.28
N MET A 320 -8.02 21.86 -0.63
CA MET A 320 -7.48 22.85 0.30
C MET A 320 -8.54 23.31 1.32
N SER A 321 -9.82 23.24 0.96
CA SER A 321 -10.96 23.65 1.77
C SER A 321 -11.86 22.44 2.09
N ARG A 322 -12.15 22.24 3.39
CA ARG A 322 -12.92 21.09 3.85
C ARG A 322 -14.38 21.13 3.39
N VAL A 323 -15.00 22.32 3.34
CA VAL A 323 -16.38 22.46 2.84
C VAL A 323 -16.48 22.09 1.35
N ASP A 324 -15.42 22.31 0.57
CA ASP A 324 -15.40 21.89 -0.83
C ASP A 324 -15.29 20.37 -0.96
N SER A 325 -14.56 19.68 -0.07
CA SER A 325 -14.61 18.22 0.00
C SER A 325 -16.02 17.70 0.32
N VAL A 326 -16.76 18.35 1.23
CA VAL A 326 -18.17 17.99 1.53
C VAL A 326 -19.05 18.14 0.28
N ARG A 327 -18.92 19.26 -0.44
CA ARG A 327 -19.67 19.52 -1.68
C ARG A 327 -19.31 18.52 -2.77
N ILE A 328 -18.03 18.25 -3.00
CA ILE A 328 -17.58 17.28 -4.00
C ILE A 328 -18.09 15.88 -3.66
N ALA A 329 -18.02 15.44 -2.40
CA ALA A 329 -18.53 14.14 -1.99
C ALA A 329 -20.04 14.00 -2.31
N ARG A 330 -20.82 15.06 -2.08
CA ARG A 330 -22.24 15.11 -2.43
C ARG A 330 -22.45 15.10 -3.94
N ASP A 331 -21.77 16.00 -4.66
CA ASP A 331 -22.01 16.22 -6.09
C ASP A 331 -21.51 15.05 -6.95
N LYS A 332 -20.52 14.29 -6.45
CA LYS A 332 -20.03 13.04 -7.07
C LYS A 332 -20.88 11.82 -6.75
N ALA A 333 -21.67 11.84 -5.68
CA ALA A 333 -22.46 10.69 -5.28
C ALA A 333 -23.42 10.27 -6.41
N ARG A 334 -23.31 9.01 -6.84
CA ARG A 334 -24.25 8.37 -7.79
C ARG A 334 -25.32 7.55 -7.09
N LEU A 335 -25.16 7.37 -5.78
CA LEU A 335 -26.05 6.63 -4.90
C LEU A 335 -26.76 7.60 -3.96
N PRO A 336 -27.93 7.23 -3.40
CA PRO A 336 -28.65 8.09 -2.46
C PRO A 336 -27.78 8.45 -1.25
N THR A 337 -27.66 9.75 -0.96
CA THR A 337 -26.96 10.27 0.23
C THR A 337 -27.88 10.40 1.44
N GLN A 338 -29.19 10.40 1.22
CA GLN A 338 -30.19 10.50 2.29
C GLN A 338 -30.07 9.31 3.24
N GLY A 339 -29.76 9.56 4.52
CA GLY A 339 -29.56 8.48 5.49
C GLY A 339 -28.13 7.97 5.59
N ALA A 340 -27.21 8.47 4.77
CA ALA A 340 -25.79 8.12 4.85
C ALA A 340 -25.11 8.76 6.07
N VAL A 341 -23.93 8.26 6.40
CA VAL A 341 -23.03 8.85 7.40
C VAL A 341 -21.83 9.51 6.69
N MET A 342 -21.12 10.37 7.42
CA MET A 342 -19.94 11.07 6.91
C MET A 342 -18.73 10.87 7.84
N ALA A 343 -17.55 10.65 7.28
CA ALA A 343 -16.29 10.78 7.98
C ALA A 343 -15.46 11.94 7.43
N SER A 344 -14.73 12.60 8.32
CA SER A 344 -13.83 13.72 8.01
C SER A 344 -12.47 13.46 8.65
N ASP A 345 -11.40 13.44 7.86
CA ASP A 345 -10.04 13.09 8.32
C ASP A 345 -9.49 14.03 9.41
N ALA A 346 -9.97 15.26 9.47
CA ALA A 346 -9.66 16.24 10.49
C ALA A 346 -10.92 17.01 10.92
N PHE A 347 -10.77 17.86 11.94
CA PHE A 347 -11.90 18.61 12.51
C PHE A 347 -12.51 19.61 11.52
N PHE A 348 -13.78 19.94 11.70
CA PHE A 348 -14.44 21.04 10.99
C PHE A 348 -14.07 22.39 11.61
N PRO A 349 -13.39 23.30 10.88
CA PRO A 349 -13.01 24.60 11.43
C PRO A 349 -14.22 25.54 11.60
N PHE A 350 -15.29 25.32 10.83
CA PHE A 350 -16.53 26.08 10.85
C PHE A 350 -17.72 25.14 10.67
N ARG A 351 -18.93 25.62 11.03
CA ARG A 351 -20.17 24.85 10.92
C ARG A 351 -20.63 24.59 9.48
N ASP A 352 -20.10 25.32 8.51
CA ASP A 352 -20.52 25.28 7.10
C ASP A 352 -20.39 23.89 6.46
N GLY A 353 -19.32 23.15 6.78
CA GLY A 353 -19.16 21.76 6.35
C GLY A 353 -20.26 20.84 6.89
N LEU A 354 -20.67 21.03 8.15
CA LEU A 354 -21.77 20.26 8.74
C LEU A 354 -23.13 20.69 8.18
N ASP A 355 -23.32 21.97 7.89
CA ASP A 355 -24.53 22.48 7.24
C ASP A 355 -24.67 21.93 5.80
N GLU A 356 -23.58 21.83 5.04
CA GLU A 356 -23.58 21.17 3.72
C GLU A 356 -23.84 19.66 3.81
N ALA A 357 -23.28 18.98 4.82
CA ALA A 357 -23.58 17.57 5.07
C ALA A 357 -25.07 17.36 5.41
N ALA A 358 -25.66 18.25 6.19
CA ALA A 358 -27.10 18.21 6.50
C ALA A 358 -27.96 18.38 5.24
N LYS A 359 -27.58 19.29 4.32
CA LYS A 359 -28.25 19.43 3.00
C LYS A 359 -28.16 18.17 2.15
N ALA A 360 -27.07 17.40 2.28
CA ALA A 360 -26.91 16.10 1.62
C ALA A 360 -27.70 14.97 2.28
N GLY A 361 -28.40 15.23 3.40
CA GLY A 361 -29.19 14.22 4.10
C GLY A 361 -28.37 13.29 5.00
N ILE A 362 -27.13 13.68 5.33
CA ILE A 362 -26.25 12.93 6.22
C ILE A 362 -26.85 12.88 7.63
N LYS A 363 -26.89 11.68 8.22
CA LYS A 363 -27.47 11.44 9.53
C LYS A 363 -26.47 11.45 10.67
N ALA A 364 -25.26 10.98 10.46
CA ALA A 364 -24.23 10.94 11.50
C ALA A 364 -22.88 11.33 10.92
N VAL A 365 -22.02 11.94 11.75
CA VAL A 365 -20.70 12.42 11.35
C VAL A 365 -19.66 11.97 12.37
N ILE A 366 -18.52 11.49 11.90
CA ILE A 366 -17.33 11.21 12.70
C ILE A 366 -16.18 12.13 12.26
N GLN A 367 -15.52 12.74 13.25
CA GLN A 367 -14.36 13.61 13.09
C GLN A 367 -13.48 13.53 14.34
N PRO A 368 -12.20 13.96 14.30
CA PRO A 368 -11.35 14.03 15.49
C PRO A 368 -11.84 15.01 16.56
N GLY A 369 -12.44 16.14 16.15
CA GLY A 369 -12.67 17.29 17.02
C GLY A 369 -11.37 17.99 17.43
N GLY A 370 -11.45 18.89 18.42
CA GLY A 370 -10.33 19.67 18.93
C GLY A 370 -10.26 21.10 18.39
N SER A 371 -11.31 21.58 17.71
CA SER A 371 -11.42 22.99 17.34
C SER A 371 -11.76 23.84 18.57
N MET A 372 -11.33 25.11 18.59
CA MET A 372 -11.82 26.09 19.57
C MET A 372 -13.33 26.34 19.45
N ARG A 373 -13.97 25.87 18.38
CA ARG A 373 -15.39 26.11 18.04
C ARG A 373 -16.28 24.85 18.18
N ASP A 374 -15.76 23.76 18.76
CA ASP A 374 -16.52 22.51 18.98
C ASP A 374 -17.56 22.59 20.11
#